data_AF-A0A7G5ZG37-F1
#
_entry.id   AF-A0A7G5ZG37-F1
#
_cell.length_a   1.000
_cell.length_b   1.000
_cell.length_c   1.000
_cell.angle_alpha   90.00
_cell.angle_beta   90.00
_cell.angle_gamma   90.00
#
_symmetry.space_group_name_H-M   'P 1'
#
loop_
_entity.id
_entity.type
_entity.pdbx_description
1 polymer ?
#
loop_
_entity_poly.entity_id
_entity_poly.type
_entity_poly.pdbx_seq_one_letter_code
_entity_poly.pdbx_strand_id
1 'polypeptide(L)' 'MDKIGRLRCMAQEALQEYQAAVSAGGEPSFPQWADDLMAVCEMAESATSPTPRLTRAAEHYSLRLS' A
#
# COMPACT_ATOMS: atom_id res chain seq x y z
N MET A 1 -10.00 -11.28 -8.31
CA MET A 1 -8.97 -10.25 -8.15
C MET A 1 -9.63 -8.89 -8.28
N ASP A 2 -9.57 -8.07 -7.24
CA ASP A 2 -10.14 -6.73 -7.21
C ASP A 2 -9.26 -5.73 -8.00
N LYS A 3 -9.70 -4.47 -8.10
CA LYS A 3 -8.98 -3.46 -8.89
C LYS A 3 -7.58 -3.20 -8.33
N ILE A 4 -7.43 -3.11 -7.02
CA ILE A 4 -6.15 -2.85 -6.34
C ILE A 4 -5.22 -4.06 -6.52
N GLY A 5 -5.73 -5.29 -6.34
CA GLY A 5 -4.96 -6.49 -6.61
C GLY A 5 -4.40 -6.54 -8.04
N ARG A 6 -5.20 -6.18 -9.06
CA ARG A 6 -4.73 -6.12 -10.47
C ARG A 6 -3.61 -5.11 -10.67
N LEU A 7 -3.75 -3.91 -10.10
CA LEU A 7 -2.75 -2.86 -10.19
C LEU A 7 -1.43 -3.26 -9.51
N ARG A 8 -1.52 -3.90 -8.33
CA ARG A 8 -0.35 -4.44 -7.64
C ARG A 8 0.38 -5.48 -8.48
N CYS A 9 -0.34 -6.43 -9.07
CA CYS A 9 0.25 -7.48 -9.91
C CYS A 9 1.03 -6.87 -11.08
N MET A 10 0.43 -5.90 -11.77
CA MET A 10 1.09 -5.18 -12.87
C MET A 10 2.39 -4.48 -12.42
N ALA A 11 2.38 -3.84 -11.25
CA ALA A 11 3.60 -3.22 -10.70
C ALA A 11 4.67 -4.26 -10.33
N GLN A 12 4.27 -5.36 -9.71
CA GLN A 12 5.17 -6.45 -9.32
C GLN A 12 5.83 -7.11 -10.54
N GLU A 13 5.06 -7.37 -11.58
CA GLU A 13 5.57 -7.91 -12.85
C GLU A 13 6.64 -7.00 -13.45
N ALA A 14 6.38 -5.69 -13.52
CA ALA A 14 7.35 -4.72 -14.05
C ALA A 14 8.65 -4.66 -13.21
N LEU A 15 8.54 -4.72 -11.88
CA LEU A 15 9.72 -4.77 -10.99
C LEU A 15 10.50 -6.08 -11.14
N GLN A 16 9.79 -7.20 -11.34
CA GLN A 16 10.41 -8.50 -11.57
C GLN A 16 11.16 -8.54 -12.90
N GLU A 17 10.58 -7.98 -13.97
CA GLU A 17 11.24 -7.85 -15.28
C GLU A 17 12.49 -6.97 -15.20
N TYR A 18 12.42 -5.83 -14.49
CA TYR A 18 13.58 -4.98 -14.22
C TYR A 18 14.69 -5.76 -13.50
N GLN A 19 14.36 -6.49 -12.42
CA GLN A 19 15.33 -7.28 -11.67
C GLN A 19 15.94 -8.41 -12.51
N ALA A 20 15.14 -9.06 -13.36
CA ALA A 20 15.62 -10.08 -14.28
C ALA A 20 16.61 -9.51 -15.29
N ALA A 21 16.30 -8.34 -15.88
CA ALA A 21 17.18 -7.66 -16.82
C ALA A 21 18.49 -7.20 -16.17
N VAL A 22 18.44 -6.64 -14.95
CA VAL A 22 19.63 -6.28 -14.17
C VAL A 22 20.47 -7.53 -13.85
N SER A 23 19.83 -8.63 -13.44
CA SER A 23 20.52 -9.88 -13.10
C SER A 23 21.19 -10.54 -14.31
N ALA A 24 20.65 -10.29 -15.51
CA ALA A 24 21.24 -10.72 -16.78
C ALA A 24 22.39 -9.80 -17.26
N GLY A 25 22.75 -8.77 -16.49
CA GLY A 25 23.79 -7.79 -16.85
C GLY A 25 23.32 -6.68 -17.78
N GLY A 26 22.00 -6.52 -17.95
CA GLY A 26 21.43 -5.37 -18.65
C GLY A 26 21.40 -4.12 -17.78
N GLU A 27 21.24 -2.97 -18.44
CA GLU A 27 21.08 -1.66 -17.78
C GLU A 27 19.68 -1.07 -18.08
N PRO A 28 18.58 -1.74 -17.69
CA PRO A 28 17.24 -1.20 -17.87
C PRO A 28 17.04 0.05 -17.00
N SER A 29 16.19 0.96 -17.46
CA SER A 29 15.74 2.06 -16.60
C SER A 29 14.80 1.53 -15.52
N PHE A 30 14.97 2.00 -14.28
CA PHE A 30 14.09 1.63 -13.19
C PHE A 30 12.65 2.11 -13.46
N PRO A 31 11.64 1.23 -13.38
CA PRO A 31 10.26 1.61 -13.63
C PRO A 31 9.67 2.36 -12.43
N GLN A 32 9.97 3.66 -12.29
CA GLN A 32 9.52 4.49 -11.15
C GLN A 32 8.00 4.42 -10.94
N TRP A 33 7.23 4.37 -12.03
CA TRP A 33 5.78 4.25 -11.98
C TRP A 33 5.30 2.99 -11.22
N ALA A 34 6.06 1.89 -11.27
CA ALA A 34 5.71 0.64 -10.62
C ALA A 34 5.88 0.76 -9.09
N ASP A 35 6.94 1.43 -8.65
CA ASP A 35 7.18 1.76 -7.24
C ASP A 35 6.08 2.71 -6.71
N ASP A 36 5.78 3.77 -7.46
CA ASP A 36 4.71 4.71 -7.11
C ASP A 36 3.35 4.00 -7.03
N LEU A 37 3.08 3.06 -7.95
CA LEU A 37 1.83 2.30 -7.97
C LEU A 37 1.73 1.32 -6.79
N MET A 38 2.84 0.72 -6.36
CA MET A 38 2.88 -0.10 -5.14
C MET A 38 2.49 0.72 -3.91
N ALA A 39 3.05 1.93 -3.76
CA ALA A 39 2.71 2.83 -2.67
C ALA A 39 1.22 3.23 -2.68
N VAL A 40 0.66 3.54 -3.86
CA VAL A 40 -0.79 3.82 -4.00
C VAL A 40 -1.65 2.61 -3.60
N CYS A 41 -1.24 1.40 -3.98
CA CYS A 41 -1.95 0.18 -3.60
C CYS A 41 -1.92 -0.04 -2.08
N GLU A 42 -0.78 0.18 -1.42
CA GLU A 42 -0.64 0.08 0.04
C GLU A 42 -1.52 1.11 0.78
N MET A 43 -1.55 2.35 0.28
CA MET A 43 -2.42 3.39 0.83
C MET A 43 -3.89 3.04 0.71
N ALA A 44 -4.30 2.51 -0.45
CA ALA A 44 -5.68 2.13 -0.70
C ALA A 44 -6.16 1.00 0.23
N GLU A 45 -5.30 0.02 0.51
CA GLU A 45 -5.59 -1.07 1.44
C GLU A 45 -5.60 -0.64 2.90
N SER A 46 -4.70 0.28 3.25
CA SER A 46 -4.66 0.86 4.59
C SER A 46 -5.90 1.70 4.87
N ALA A 47 -6.46 2.37 3.85
CA ALA A 47 -7.68 3.16 3.95
C ALA A 47 -8.96 2.31 4.10
N THR A 48 -8.96 1.07 3.61
CA THR A 48 -10.05 0.10 3.80
C THR A 48 -9.95 -0.66 5.12
N SER A 49 -8.82 -0.60 5.81
CA SER A 49 -8.71 -1.11 7.18
C SER A 49 -9.43 -0.13 8.12
N PRO A 50 -10.50 -0.55 8.83
CA PRO A 50 -11.16 0.31 9.78
C PRO A 50 -10.17 0.59 10.89
N THR A 51 -9.56 1.77 10.87
CA THR A 51 -8.78 2.26 12.00
C THR A 51 -9.73 2.21 13.20
N PRO A 52 -9.42 1.49 14.29
CA PRO A 52 -10.19 1.63 15.51
C PRO A 52 -9.98 3.06 15.97
N ARG A 53 -10.92 3.95 15.60
CA ARG A 53 -11.02 5.28 16.18
C ARG A 53 -10.91 5.07 17.67
N LEU A 54 -9.99 5.77 18.31
CA LEU A 54 -9.77 5.82 19.75
C LEU A 54 -11.10 5.89 20.53
N THR A 55 -11.74 4.74 20.77
CA THR A 55 -12.91 4.55 21.64
C THR A 55 -12.45 4.47 23.09
N ARG A 56 -11.44 5.27 23.46
CA ARG A 56 -10.91 5.35 24.83
C ARG A 56 -10.75 6.78 25.34
N ALA A 57 -11.13 7.79 24.55
CA ALA A 57 -11.20 9.17 25.04
C ALA A 57 -12.63 9.61 25.43
N ALA A 58 -13.67 8.86 25.05
CA ALA A 58 -15.07 9.21 25.34
C ALA A 58 -15.58 8.69 26.70
N GLU A 59 -14.88 7.74 27.35
CA GLU A 59 -15.38 7.13 28.59
C GLU A 59 -15.03 7.92 29.86
N HIS A 60 -14.08 8.85 29.81
CA HIS A 60 -13.67 9.63 30.99
C HIS A 60 -14.53 10.89 31.26
N TYR A 61 -15.40 11.31 30.34
CA TYR A 61 -16.21 12.52 30.54
C TYR A 61 -17.57 12.27 31.20
N SER A 62 -18.06 11.01 31.24
CA SER A 62 -19.36 10.66 31.82
C SER A 62 -19.34 10.38 33.33
N LEU A 63 -18.19 10.44 34.01
CA LEU A 63 -18.07 10.19 35.45
C LEU A 63 -17.84 11.45 36.30
N ARG A 64 -17.93 12.66 35.72
CA ARG A 64 -17.81 13.94 36.45
C ARG A 64 -19.12 14.70 36.65
N LEU A 65 -20.26 14.13 36.26
CA LEU A 65 -21.59 14.77 36.38
C LEU A 65 -22.66 13.88 37.04
N SER A 66 -22.26 12.88 37.81
CA SER A 66 -23.17 12.08 38.66
C SER A 66 -22.81 12.23 40.12
#